data_AF-A0A832JZB4-F1
#
_entry.id   AF-A0A832JZB4-F1
#
_cell.length_a   1.000
_cell.length_b   1.000
_cell.length_c   1.000
_cell.angle_alpha   90.00
_cell.angle_beta   90.00
_cell.angle_gamma   90.00
#
_symmetry.space_group_name_H-M   'P 1'
#
loop_
_entity.id
_entity.type
_entity.pdbx_description
1 polymer ?
#
loop_
_entity_poly.entity_id
_entity_poly.type
_entity_poly.pdbx_seq_one_letter_code
_entity_poly.pdbx_strand_id
1 'polypeptide(L)'
;MSDVDTSAFQQQVRRCGVIFAAVACVTLLMVGTAYAPLGAEALRIGLILAAAAVNASLVGGYLMHLFSERRAIYAVLVFTAIFFVALMGLSVWAQQDHPVVAR
;
A
#
# COMPACT_ATOMS: atom_id res chain seq x y z
N MET A 1 13.45 18.38 -36.44
CA MET A 1 12.62 17.25 -35.96
C MET A 1 13.14 16.84 -34.57
N SER A 2 13.02 17.72 -33.57
CA SER A 2 13.66 17.58 -32.24
C SER A 2 12.84 18.19 -31.09
N ASP A 3 11.73 18.89 -31.36
CA ASP A 3 10.87 19.48 -30.34
C ASP A 3 9.81 18.53 -29.76
N VAL A 4 9.58 17.37 -30.39
CA VAL A 4 8.56 16.40 -29.93
C VAL A 4 9.07 15.50 -28.79
N ASP A 5 10.34 15.12 -28.78
CA ASP A 5 10.88 14.15 -27.80
C ASP A 5 11.05 14.70 -26.37
N THR A 6 11.32 16.00 -26.22
CA THR A 6 11.52 16.60 -24.89
C THR A 6 10.20 16.71 -24.11
N SER A 7 9.09 16.99 -24.79
CA SER A 7 7.78 17.20 -24.17
C SER A 7 7.17 15.91 -23.60
N ALA A 8 7.27 14.79 -24.33
CA ALA A 8 6.77 13.49 -23.88
C ALA A 8 7.58 12.96 -22.67
N PHE A 9 8.92 13.14 -22.71
CA PHE A 9 9.80 12.75 -21.63
C PHE A 9 9.54 13.55 -20.33
N GLN A 10 9.39 14.87 -20.45
CA GLN A 10 9.08 15.76 -19.32
C GLN A 10 7.77 15.37 -18.63
N GLN A 11 6.76 14.96 -19.39
CA GLN A 11 5.47 14.53 -18.85
C GLN A 11 5.56 13.22 -18.06
N GLN A 12 6.37 12.26 -18.53
CA GLN A 12 6.65 11.01 -17.82
C GLN A 12 7.45 11.25 -16.53
N VAL A 13 8.48 12.09 -16.59
CA VAL A 13 9.28 12.48 -15.42
C VAL A 13 8.44 13.23 -14.39
N ARG A 14 7.58 14.17 -14.82
CA ARG A 14 6.65 14.89 -13.92
C ARG A 14 5.69 13.95 -13.22
N ARG A 15 5.11 12.97 -13.94
CA ARG A 15 4.25 11.96 -13.31
C ARG A 15 5.02 11.14 -12.28
N CYS A 16 6.18 10.58 -12.65
CA CYS A 16 7.05 9.84 -11.72
C CYS A 16 7.39 10.66 -10.46
N GLY A 17 7.77 11.93 -10.63
CA GLY A 17 8.11 12.83 -9.53
C GLY A 17 6.93 13.10 -8.58
N VAL A 18 5.73 13.35 -9.11
CA VAL A 18 4.53 13.62 -8.29
C VAL A 18 4.14 12.40 -7.45
N ILE A 19 4.22 11.18 -8.01
CA ILE A 19 3.88 9.96 -7.26
C ILE A 19 4.92 9.69 -6.17
N PHE A 20 6.20 9.84 -6.50
CA PHE A 20 7.27 9.64 -5.53
C PHE A 20 7.12 10.63 -4.37
N ALA A 21 6.79 11.89 -4.66
CA ALA A 21 6.48 12.88 -3.65
C ALA A 21 5.23 12.50 -2.82
N ALA A 22 4.17 11.96 -3.44
CA ALA A 22 2.98 11.50 -2.74
C ALA A 22 3.29 10.33 -1.79
N VAL A 23 4.00 9.31 -2.27
CA VAL A 23 4.48 8.16 -1.47
C VAL A 23 5.34 8.63 -0.30
N ALA A 24 6.30 9.52 -0.55
CA ALA A 24 7.15 10.09 0.49
C ALA A 24 6.31 10.85 1.53
N CYS A 25 5.35 11.66 1.10
CA CYS A 25 4.47 12.43 2.00
C CYS A 25 3.62 11.50 2.90
N VAL A 26 3.02 10.45 2.33
CA VAL A 26 2.25 9.45 3.11
C VAL A 26 3.15 8.72 4.11
N THR A 27 4.40 8.42 3.74
CA THR A 27 5.37 7.78 4.63
C THR A 27 5.79 8.70 5.77
N LEU A 28 6.01 9.99 5.49
CA LEU A 28 6.27 10.99 6.52
C LEU A 28 5.08 11.17 7.47
N LEU A 29 3.84 11.12 6.95
CA LEU A 29 2.62 11.11 7.77
C LEU A 29 2.55 9.89 8.68
N MET A 30 2.91 8.69 8.20
CA MET A 30 2.98 7.48 9.04
C MET A 30 3.99 7.64 10.19
N VAL A 31 5.17 8.19 9.90
CA VAL A 31 6.19 8.44 10.92
C VAL A 31 5.72 9.52 11.90
N GLY A 32 5.14 10.61 11.41
CA GLY A 32 4.60 11.68 12.26
C GLY A 32 3.47 11.21 13.18
N THR A 33 2.59 10.35 12.66
CA THR A 33 1.51 9.74 13.47
C THR A 33 2.03 8.72 14.47
N ALA A 34 3.13 8.02 14.18
CA ALA A 34 3.81 7.14 15.14
C ALA A 34 4.46 7.91 16.30
N TYR A 35 4.99 9.10 16.06
CA TYR A 35 5.55 9.97 17.11
C TYR A 35 4.50 10.78 17.89
N ALA A 36 3.29 10.95 17.33
CA ALA A 36 2.21 11.63 18.02
C ALA A 36 1.66 10.75 19.17
N PRO A 37 1.64 11.23 20.42
CA PRO A 37 1.00 10.53 21.54
C PRO A 37 -0.52 10.70 21.42
N LEU A 38 -1.11 10.00 20.44
CA LEU A 38 -2.55 9.86 20.32
C LEU A 38 -3.04 8.97 21.47
N GLY A 39 -3.84 9.52 22.38
CA GLY A 39 -4.29 8.85 23.62
C GLY A 39 -5.14 7.59 23.43
N ALA A 40 -5.41 7.18 22.19
CA ALA A 40 -6.04 5.92 21.84
C ALA A 40 -5.09 5.10 20.96
N GLU A 41 -4.36 4.16 21.57
CA GLU A 41 -3.44 3.21 20.89
C GLU A 41 -4.10 2.53 19.69
N ALA A 42 -5.35 2.09 19.82
CA ALA A 42 -6.10 1.46 18.75
C ALA A 42 -6.33 2.38 17.54
N LEU A 43 -6.60 3.67 17.78
CA LEU A 43 -6.82 4.65 16.72
C LEU A 43 -5.51 4.95 15.98
N ARG A 44 -4.38 5.00 16.70
CA ARG A 44 -3.06 5.20 16.12
C ARG A 44 -2.67 4.05 15.18
N ILE A 45 -2.88 2.81 15.62
CA ILE A 45 -2.62 1.61 14.81
C ILE A 45 -3.52 1.60 13.56
N GLY A 46 -4.82 1.87 13.72
CA GLY A 46 -5.75 1.91 12.59
C GLY A 46 -5.38 2.95 11.54
N LEU A 47 -4.96 4.15 11.97
CA LEU A 47 -4.55 5.23 11.08
C LEU A 47 -3.28 4.89 10.30
N ILE A 48 -2.27 4.32 10.97
CA ILE A 48 -1.02 3.90 10.33
C ILE A 48 -1.29 2.79 9.31
N LEU A 49 -2.14 1.82 9.65
CA LEU A 49 -2.49 0.72 8.75
C LEU A 49 -3.27 1.21 7.51
N ALA A 50 -4.20 2.14 7.70
CA ALA A 50 -4.92 2.78 6.59
C ALA A 50 -3.95 3.57 5.67
N ALA A 51 -3.05 4.36 6.24
CA ALA A 51 -2.04 5.09 5.47
C ALA A 51 -1.07 4.14 4.73
N ALA A 52 -0.70 3.02 5.36
CA ALA A 52 0.12 1.98 4.72
C ALA A 52 -0.60 1.33 3.54
N ALA A 53 -1.90 1.03 3.66
CA ALA A 53 -2.70 0.49 2.56
C ALA A 53 -2.82 1.46 1.37
N VAL A 54 -3.00 2.76 1.65
CA VAL A 54 -2.99 3.81 0.62
C VAL A 54 -1.62 3.86 -0.08
N ASN A 55 -0.53 3.82 0.68
CA ASN A 55 0.82 3.84 0.12
C ASN A 55 1.10 2.62 -0.78
N ALA A 56 0.75 1.43 -0.31
CA ALA A 56 0.87 0.19 -1.07
C ALA A 56 0.07 0.24 -2.38
N SER A 57 -1.13 0.83 -2.35
CA SER A 57 -1.97 1.01 -3.54
C SER A 57 -1.38 2.01 -4.55
N LEU A 58 -0.84 3.13 -4.06
CA LEU A 58 -0.13 4.13 -4.88
C LEU A 58 1.12 3.52 -5.55
N VAL A 59 1.89 2.73 -4.80
CA VAL A 59 3.08 2.04 -5.32
C VAL A 59 2.68 1.00 -6.37
N GLY A 60 1.72 0.11 -6.07
CA GLY A 60 1.31 -0.95 -7.00
C GLY A 60 0.61 -0.45 -8.26
N GLY A 61 -0.14 0.64 -8.17
CA GLY A 61 -0.87 1.21 -9.30
C GLY A 61 -0.04 2.07 -10.25
N TYR A 62 1.07 2.67 -9.77
CA TYR A 62 1.68 3.80 -10.46
C TYR A 62 3.19 3.65 -10.74
N LEU A 63 3.95 2.90 -9.94
CA LEU A 63 5.39 2.65 -10.20
C LEU A 63 5.63 1.71 -11.39
N MET A 64 4.65 0.87 -11.69
CA MET A 64 4.55 0.19 -12.96
C MET A 64 3.38 0.80 -13.71
N HIS A 65 3.56 1.05 -14.99
CA HIS A 65 2.56 1.49 -15.94
C HIS A 65 1.44 0.43 -16.13
N LEU A 66 0.75 0.04 -15.06
CA LEU A 66 -0.25 -1.04 -15.02
C LEU A 66 -1.60 -0.57 -15.56
N PHE A 67 -1.90 0.71 -15.38
CA PHE A 67 -3.18 1.30 -15.72
C PHE A 67 -3.43 1.38 -17.23
N SER A 68 -2.38 1.35 -18.05
CA SER A 68 -2.54 1.58 -19.48
C SER A 68 -2.88 0.34 -20.30
N GLU A 69 -2.69 -0.90 -19.79
CA GLU A 69 -2.89 -2.07 -20.69
C GLU A 69 -3.22 -3.44 -20.08
N ARG A 70 -3.06 -3.71 -18.78
CA ARG A 70 -3.21 -5.10 -18.27
C ARG A 70 -4.13 -5.25 -17.07
N ARG A 71 -5.44 -5.29 -17.35
CA ARG A 71 -6.51 -5.74 -16.41
C ARG A 71 -6.18 -7.10 -15.75
N ALA A 72 -5.46 -7.97 -16.47
CA ALA A 72 -5.01 -9.27 -15.96
C ALA A 72 -4.09 -9.17 -14.73
N ILE A 73 -3.19 -8.18 -14.67
CA ILE A 73 -2.27 -8.04 -13.52
C ILE A 73 -3.05 -7.59 -12.29
N TYR A 74 -4.02 -6.67 -12.44
CA TYR A 74 -4.86 -6.24 -11.33
C TYR A 74 -5.70 -7.40 -10.77
N ALA A 75 -6.22 -8.27 -11.64
CA ALA A 75 -6.95 -9.46 -11.24
C ALA A 75 -6.10 -10.41 -10.39
N VAL A 76 -4.85 -10.70 -10.82
CA VAL A 76 -3.92 -11.54 -10.05
C VAL A 76 -3.51 -10.85 -8.75
N LEU A 77 -3.24 -9.54 -8.78
CA LEU A 77 -2.81 -8.78 -7.60
C LEU A 77 -3.90 -8.73 -6.52
N VAL A 78 -5.16 -8.52 -6.92
CA VAL A 78 -6.32 -8.60 -6.02
C VAL A 78 -6.54 -10.03 -5.53
N PHE A 79 -6.46 -11.03 -6.40
CA PHE A 79 -6.58 -12.44 -6.00
C PHE A 79 -5.53 -12.82 -4.95
N THR A 80 -4.28 -12.40 -5.15
CA THR A 80 -3.17 -12.65 -4.22
C THR A 80 -3.38 -11.92 -2.90
N ALA A 81 -3.88 -10.68 -2.94
CA ALA A 81 -4.21 -9.92 -1.72
C ALA A 81 -5.35 -10.57 -0.93
N ILE A 82 -6.42 -11.03 -1.58
CA ILE A 82 -7.52 -11.76 -0.94
C ILE A 82 -6.99 -13.04 -0.30
N PHE A 83 -6.21 -13.83 -1.03
CA PHE A 83 -5.63 -15.07 -0.51
C PHE A 83 -4.71 -14.82 0.69
N PHE A 84 -3.88 -13.78 0.63
CA PHE A 84 -3.02 -13.37 1.74
C PHE A 84 -3.82 -12.97 2.98
N VAL A 85 -4.87 -12.15 2.82
CA VAL A 85 -5.75 -11.75 3.93
C VAL A 85 -6.49 -12.96 4.51
N ALA A 86 -6.96 -13.88 3.66
CA ALA A 86 -7.59 -15.12 4.09
C ALA A 86 -6.63 -16.00 4.89
N LEU A 87 -5.38 -16.16 4.46
CA LEU A 87 -4.36 -16.92 5.19
C LEU A 87 -3.97 -16.25 6.51
N MET A 88 -3.81 -14.92 6.53
CA MET A 88 -3.57 -14.18 7.78
C MET A 88 -4.74 -14.33 8.76
N GLY A 89 -5.98 -14.21 8.28
CA GLY A 89 -7.18 -14.42 9.09
C GLY A 89 -7.27 -15.85 9.63
N LEU A 90 -7.00 -16.85 8.79
CA LEU A 90 -6.98 -18.25 9.20
C LEU A 90 -5.87 -18.53 10.21
N SER A 91 -4.71 -17.90 10.06
CA SER A 91 -3.58 -18.02 11.00
C SER A 91 -3.91 -17.42 12.38
N VAL A 92 -4.58 -16.27 12.41
CA VAL A 92 -5.08 -15.67 13.66
C VAL A 92 -6.13 -16.58 14.29
N TRP A 93 -7.04 -17.15 13.50
CA TRP A 93 -8.06 -18.08 14.00
C TRP A 93 -7.44 -19.37 14.57
N ALA A 94 -6.47 -19.96 13.88
CA ALA A 94 -5.75 -21.15 14.32
C ALA A 94 -4.94 -20.92 15.62
N GLN A 95 -4.51 -19.68 15.91
CA GLN A 95 -3.89 -19.35 17.19
C GLN A 95 -4.90 -19.36 18.35
N GLN A 96 -6.20 -19.20 18.09
CA GLN A 96 -7.23 -19.24 19.14
C GLN A 96 -7.58 -20.68 19.56
N ASP A 97 -7.22 -21.69 18.76
CA ASP A 97 -7.40 -23.12 19.03
C ASP A 97 -6.33 -23.69 19.99
N HIS A 98 -5.94 -22.94 21.03
CA HIS A 98 -5.11 -23.49 22.09
C HIS A 98 -5.89 -24.61 22.80
N PRO A 99 -5.39 -25.87 22.83
CA PRO A 99 -6.03 -26.91 23.62
C PRO A 99 -6.01 -26.48 25.09
N VAL A 100 -7.18 -26.51 25.74
CA VAL A 100 -7.29 -26.46 27.20
C VAL A 100 -6.44 -27.61 27.73
N VAL A 101 -5.23 -27.27 28.20
CA VAL A 101 -4.37 -28.18 28.93
C VAL A 101 -5.13 -28.51 30.21
N ALA A 102 -5.81 -29.65 30.21
CA ALA A 102 -6.37 -30.26 31.41
C ALA A 102 -5.19 -30.54 32.36
N ARG A 103 -5.06 -29.71 33.39
CA ARG A 103 -4.17 -29.95 34.52
C ARG A 103 -5.01 -30.08 35.77
#